data_AF-A0A352EEE3-F1
#
_entry.id   AF-A0A352EEE3-F1
#
_cell.length_a   1.000
_cell.length_b   1.000
_cell.length_c   1.000
_cell.angle_alpha   90.00
_cell.angle_beta   90.00
_cell.angle_gamma   90.00
#
_symmetry.space_group_name_H-M   'P 1'
#
loop_
_entity.id
_entity.type
_entity.pdbx_description
1 polymer ?
#
loop_
_entity_poly.entity_id
_entity_poly.type
_entity_poly.pdbx_seq_one_letter_code
_entity_poly.pdbx_strand_id
1 'polypeptide(L)'
;MKSLLRKIPLLLANVVVLLTFLCLFGWVVRETTKGKPWIPHNVSRSITFFTTLPDRLMVAKAAVERLPLVFIPSPDDFEPINNLTQDVKILMSYANANWKRTIAILNLRTGEELKTWSVERLANQHNRIMHSVMLSDSSLIYSLNGVTGLIKIDKNSERLWKQDTIAHHHAINLGVDGTFWANTYTKDKGEHIYYGARFSIDGREFPYIDNTITQFDNETGRILYHKSITEVLIENDLTHLLIKSDSPSDPLHINDIQPVLHNGPYMMKGDVLISSRTGSWMMLFRPSTGAVIKVIEGPFMSQHDVDIETDSTLIFFNNGGQTLKGDRPDTWRLSDPIIEVAPQYSGILRYHIGTGDFERIASEVFEENEIFSFTESLVDEIPGGGYYIEEQNSSVLWIIKDDEVLYKKILPSQHEGYHHLANWGRVMP
;
A
#
# COMPACT_ATOMS: atom_id res chain seq x y z
N MET A 1 -64.38 -36.86 9.54
CA MET A 1 -64.59 -35.74 10.49
C MET A 1 -63.94 -35.94 11.87
N LYS A 2 -64.20 -37.01 12.63
CA LYS A 2 -63.67 -37.19 14.01
C LYS A 2 -62.12 -37.24 14.13
N SER A 3 -61.41 -37.74 13.13
CA SER A 3 -59.93 -37.76 13.09
C SER A 3 -59.32 -36.36 12.86
N LEU A 4 -59.97 -35.53 12.06
CA LEU A 4 -59.53 -34.14 11.79
C LEU A 4 -59.73 -33.26 13.05
N LEU A 5 -60.89 -33.39 13.71
CA LEU A 5 -61.24 -32.62 14.92
C LEU A 5 -60.34 -32.93 16.13
N ARG A 6 -59.76 -34.14 16.22
CA ARG A 6 -58.78 -34.49 17.27
C ARG A 6 -57.38 -33.93 17.03
N LYS A 7 -57.03 -33.59 15.78
CA LYS A 7 -55.72 -33.04 15.43
C LYS A 7 -55.64 -31.53 15.58
N ILE A 8 -56.78 -30.83 15.58
CA ILE A 8 -56.84 -29.38 15.72
C ILE A 8 -56.27 -28.88 17.07
N PRO A 9 -56.63 -29.45 18.24
CA PRO A 9 -56.03 -29.04 19.51
C PRO A 9 -54.52 -29.29 19.58
N LEU A 10 -54.05 -30.39 18.97
CA LEU A 10 -52.64 -30.74 18.93
C LEU A 10 -51.85 -29.77 18.02
N LEU A 11 -52.43 -29.39 16.88
CA LEU A 11 -51.88 -28.38 15.99
C LEU A 11 -51.80 -27.02 16.70
N LEU A 12 -52.88 -26.61 17.38
CA LEU A 12 -52.92 -25.37 18.16
C LEU A 12 -51.88 -25.37 19.28
N ALA A 13 -51.73 -26.48 20.02
CA ALA A 13 -50.70 -26.63 21.04
C ALA A 13 -49.29 -26.50 20.44
N ASN A 14 -49.02 -27.15 19.31
CA ASN A 14 -47.73 -27.06 18.62
C ASN A 14 -47.45 -25.63 18.12
N VAL A 15 -48.47 -24.92 17.63
CA VAL A 15 -48.35 -23.52 17.20
C VAL A 15 -48.04 -22.62 18.40
N VAL A 16 -48.72 -22.79 19.53
CA VAL A 16 -48.45 -22.01 20.76
C VAL A 16 -47.04 -22.26 21.27
N VAL A 17 -46.60 -23.52 21.29
CA VAL A 17 -45.23 -23.90 21.69
C VAL A 17 -44.21 -23.24 20.74
N LEU A 18 -44.42 -23.32 19.43
CA LEU A 18 -43.57 -22.67 18.43
C LEU A 18 -43.50 -21.16 18.64
N LEU A 19 -44.64 -20.49 18.80
CA LEU A 19 -44.71 -19.04 19.04
C LEU A 19 -44.01 -18.65 20.35
N THR A 20 -44.13 -19.48 21.40
CA THR A 20 -43.45 -19.26 22.68
C THR A 20 -41.93 -19.33 22.49
N PHE A 21 -41.43 -20.32 21.75
CA PHE A 21 -40.00 -20.41 21.43
C PHE A 21 -39.51 -19.24 20.58
N LEU A 22 -40.30 -18.77 19.60
CA LEU A 22 -39.95 -17.59 18.80
C LEU A 22 -39.90 -16.30 19.63
N CYS A 23 -40.85 -16.13 20.56
CA CYS A 23 -40.85 -14.99 21.49
C CYS A 23 -39.65 -15.04 22.44
N LEU A 24 -39.33 -16.23 22.99
CA LEU A 24 -38.16 -16.42 23.84
C LEU A 24 -36.88 -16.13 23.06
N PHE A 25 -36.74 -16.65 21.84
CA PHE A 25 -35.61 -16.38 20.97
C PHE A 25 -35.44 -14.88 20.69
N GLY A 26 -36.51 -14.19 20.29
CA GLY A 26 -36.49 -12.75 20.05
C GLY A 26 -36.11 -11.93 21.30
N TRP A 27 -36.57 -12.35 22.48
CA TRP A 27 -36.18 -11.74 23.74
C TRP A 27 -34.68 -11.92 24.04
N VAL A 28 -34.13 -13.13 23.87
CA VAL A 28 -32.69 -13.38 24.09
C VAL A 28 -31.83 -12.62 23.07
N VAL A 29 -32.24 -12.53 21.80
CA VAL A 29 -31.56 -11.69 20.79
C VAL A 29 -31.46 -10.24 21.25
N ARG A 30 -32.58 -9.66 21.71
CA ARG A 30 -32.64 -8.27 22.19
C ARG A 30 -31.76 -8.02 23.42
N GLU A 31 -31.70 -8.96 24.35
CA GLU A 31 -30.85 -8.79 25.54
C GLU A 31 -29.37 -9.01 25.20
N THR A 32 -29.06 -9.85 24.21
CA THR A 32 -27.70 -10.05 23.68
C THR A 32 -27.18 -8.78 23.02
N THR A 33 -27.98 -8.11 22.19
CA THR A 33 -27.58 -6.85 21.54
C THR A 33 -27.38 -5.69 22.52
N LYS A 34 -27.99 -5.75 23.71
CA LYS A 34 -27.79 -4.78 24.79
C LYS A 34 -26.56 -5.07 25.67
N GLY A 35 -25.77 -6.11 25.35
CA GLY A 35 -24.52 -6.42 26.05
C GLY A 35 -24.71 -6.84 27.52
N LYS A 36 -25.82 -7.54 27.84
CA LYS A 36 -26.10 -7.93 29.21
C LYS A 36 -25.11 -8.98 29.75
N PRO A 37 -24.56 -8.81 30.95
CA PRO A 37 -23.46 -9.65 31.47
C PRO A 37 -23.86 -11.08 31.86
N TRP A 38 -25.16 -11.40 31.95
CA TRP A 38 -25.65 -12.73 32.32
C TRP A 38 -25.74 -13.70 31.12
N ILE A 39 -25.55 -13.23 29.89
CA ILE A 39 -25.60 -14.06 28.69
C ILE A 39 -24.20 -14.67 28.45
N PRO A 40 -24.04 -16.00 28.48
CA PRO A 40 -22.75 -16.63 28.20
C PRO A 40 -22.21 -16.24 26.83
N HIS A 41 -20.91 -15.97 26.73
CA HIS A 41 -20.27 -15.50 25.50
C HIS A 41 -20.46 -16.46 24.30
N ASN A 42 -20.48 -17.77 24.54
CA ASN A 42 -20.77 -18.76 23.49
C ASN A 42 -22.22 -18.64 22.97
N VAL A 43 -23.20 -18.40 23.84
CA VAL A 43 -24.59 -18.17 23.45
C VAL A 43 -24.72 -16.85 22.68
N SER A 44 -24.10 -15.78 23.18
CA SER A 44 -24.04 -14.50 22.48
C SER A 44 -23.46 -14.65 21.07
N ARG A 45 -22.30 -15.33 20.95
CA ARG A 45 -21.63 -15.55 19.66
C ARG A 45 -22.52 -16.33 18.69
N SER A 46 -23.17 -17.40 19.14
CA SER A 46 -24.09 -18.19 18.30
C SER A 46 -25.29 -17.36 17.86
N ILE A 47 -25.91 -16.60 18.76
CA ILE A 47 -27.04 -15.74 18.45
C ILE A 47 -26.65 -14.65 17.45
N THR A 48 -25.53 -13.96 17.66
CA THR A 48 -25.00 -12.98 16.73
C THR A 48 -24.70 -13.60 15.36
N PHE A 49 -24.12 -14.80 15.32
CA PHE A 49 -23.87 -15.52 14.07
C PHE A 49 -25.17 -15.78 13.30
N PHE A 50 -26.20 -16.34 13.95
CA PHE A 50 -27.46 -16.66 13.29
C PHE A 50 -28.26 -15.42 12.87
N THR A 51 -28.29 -14.39 13.72
CA THR A 51 -29.02 -13.14 13.42
C THR A 51 -28.39 -12.33 12.31
N THR A 52 -27.07 -12.41 12.14
CA THR A 52 -26.33 -11.75 11.04
C THR A 52 -26.10 -12.66 9.84
N LEU A 53 -26.60 -13.90 9.85
CA LEU A 53 -26.36 -14.85 8.76
C LEU A 53 -26.90 -14.35 7.40
N PRO A 54 -28.11 -13.77 7.28
CA PRO A 54 -28.58 -13.19 6.02
C PRO A 54 -27.66 -12.08 5.51
N ASP A 55 -27.23 -11.16 6.39
CA ASP A 55 -26.32 -10.07 6.03
C ASP A 55 -24.97 -10.63 5.57
N ARG A 56 -24.43 -11.63 6.28
CA ARG A 56 -23.19 -12.32 5.90
C ARG A 56 -23.33 -13.03 4.56
N LEU A 57 -24.49 -13.63 4.26
CA LEU A 57 -24.76 -14.25 2.97
C LEU A 57 -24.87 -13.21 1.85
N MET A 58 -25.47 -12.04 2.11
CA MET A 58 -25.48 -10.93 1.17
C MET A 58 -24.07 -10.38 0.92
N VAL A 59 -23.27 -10.18 1.97
CA VAL A 59 -21.87 -9.76 1.87
C VAL A 59 -21.04 -10.81 1.14
N ALA A 60 -21.23 -12.10 1.43
CA ALA A 60 -20.54 -13.18 0.74
C ALA A 60 -20.93 -13.26 -0.74
N LYS A 61 -22.22 -13.12 -1.07
CA LYS A 61 -22.69 -13.04 -2.45
C LYS A 61 -22.06 -11.86 -3.18
N ALA A 62 -22.11 -10.66 -2.58
CA ALA A 62 -21.50 -9.47 -3.16
C ALA A 62 -19.98 -9.63 -3.34
N ALA A 63 -19.29 -10.27 -2.39
CA ALA A 63 -17.86 -10.56 -2.49
C ALA A 63 -17.52 -11.56 -3.60
N VAL A 64 -18.39 -12.55 -3.85
CA VAL A 64 -18.23 -13.54 -4.94
C VAL A 64 -18.50 -12.91 -6.31
N GLU A 65 -19.44 -11.98 -6.40
CA GLU A 65 -19.77 -11.26 -7.64
C GLU A 65 -18.77 -10.13 -7.95
N ARG A 66 -17.98 -9.67 -6.97
CA ARG A 66 -17.00 -8.59 -7.14
C ARG A 66 -15.74 -9.10 -7.86
N LEU A 67 -15.28 -8.33 -8.84
CA LEU A 67 -13.98 -8.56 -9.47
C LEU A 67 -12.85 -8.50 -8.44
N PRO A 68 -11.71 -9.19 -8.69
CA PRO A 68 -10.54 -9.06 -7.85
C PRO A 68 -10.13 -7.59 -7.64
N LEU A 69 -9.64 -7.24 -6.44
CA LEU A 69 -9.20 -5.88 -6.08
C LEU A 69 -8.04 -5.30 -6.92
N VAL A 70 -7.53 -6.06 -7.89
CA VAL A 70 -6.56 -5.59 -8.90
C VAL A 70 -7.23 -4.92 -10.10
N PHE A 71 -8.57 -4.88 -10.11
CA PHE A 71 -9.37 -4.12 -11.07
C PHE A 71 -10.14 -3.03 -10.32
N ILE A 72 -10.15 -1.82 -10.85
CA ILE A 72 -10.93 -0.71 -10.32
C ILE A 72 -11.86 -0.13 -11.40
N PRO A 73 -13.00 0.46 -11.01
CA PRO A 73 -13.92 1.06 -11.97
C PRO A 73 -13.24 2.15 -12.79
N SER A 74 -13.45 2.12 -14.10
CA SER A 74 -13.02 3.20 -14.98
C SER A 74 -13.96 4.40 -14.86
N PRO A 75 -13.45 5.65 -14.91
CA PRO A 75 -14.30 6.82 -15.04
C PRO A 75 -15.04 6.79 -16.39
N ASP A 76 -16.34 7.11 -16.37
CA ASP A 76 -17.20 7.09 -17.56
C ASP A 76 -16.79 8.14 -18.61
N ASP A 77 -16.19 9.24 -18.16
CA ASP A 77 -15.76 10.41 -18.93
C ASP A 77 -14.22 10.55 -18.98
N PHE A 78 -13.49 9.44 -18.90
CA PHE A 78 -12.03 9.46 -18.97
C PHE A 78 -11.53 9.84 -20.37
N GLU A 79 -10.93 11.02 -20.49
CA GLU A 79 -10.30 11.52 -21.71
C GLU A 79 -8.77 11.26 -21.71
N PRO A 80 -8.25 10.34 -22.54
CA PRO A 80 -6.83 10.03 -22.59
C PRO A 80 -6.02 11.07 -23.37
N ILE A 81 -4.80 11.34 -22.91
CA ILE A 81 -3.82 12.21 -23.60
C ILE A 81 -2.60 11.37 -23.97
N ASN A 82 -2.09 11.53 -25.20
CA ASN A 82 -0.81 10.96 -25.61
C ASN A 82 -0.13 11.84 -26.67
N ASN A 83 0.65 12.80 -26.21
CA ASN A 83 1.46 13.73 -27.01
C ASN A 83 2.96 13.38 -26.95
N LEU A 84 3.30 12.18 -26.48
CA LEU A 84 4.69 11.73 -26.36
C LEU A 84 5.36 11.68 -27.74
N THR A 85 6.46 12.41 -27.90
CA THR A 85 7.28 12.40 -29.12
C THR A 85 8.40 11.36 -29.06
N GLN A 86 8.85 11.01 -27.85
CA GLN A 86 9.86 10.00 -27.55
C GLN A 86 9.25 8.78 -26.84
N ASP A 87 9.92 7.63 -26.97
CA ASP A 87 9.52 6.42 -26.24
C ASP A 87 9.79 6.59 -24.75
N VAL A 88 8.75 6.34 -23.93
CA VAL A 88 8.88 6.19 -22.48
C VAL A 88 8.50 4.75 -22.16
N LYS A 89 9.45 3.99 -21.61
CA LYS A 89 9.26 2.58 -21.31
C LYS A 89 9.03 2.41 -19.81
N ILE A 90 7.96 1.73 -19.43
CA ILE A 90 7.64 1.45 -18.02
C ILE A 90 7.61 -0.05 -17.80
N LEU A 91 8.33 -0.54 -16.78
CA LEU A 91 8.17 -1.88 -16.25
C LEU A 91 7.04 -1.88 -15.24
N MET A 92 5.94 -2.56 -15.54
CA MET A 92 4.79 -2.66 -14.63
C MET A 92 4.13 -4.02 -14.67
N SER A 93 3.27 -4.29 -13.68
CA SER A 93 2.51 -5.53 -13.61
C SER A 93 1.01 -5.29 -13.66
N TYR A 94 0.29 -6.26 -14.24
CA TYR A 94 -1.15 -6.24 -14.35
C TYR A 94 -1.74 -7.65 -14.36
N ALA A 95 -3.07 -7.75 -14.24
CA ALA A 95 -3.79 -9.03 -14.15
C ALA A 95 -4.47 -9.39 -15.46
N ASN A 96 -3.94 -10.38 -16.16
CA ASN A 96 -4.55 -10.95 -17.38
C ASN A 96 -5.64 -11.99 -17.08
N ALA A 97 -5.66 -12.58 -15.88
CA ALA A 97 -6.73 -13.44 -15.37
C ALA A 97 -6.69 -13.52 -13.83
N ASN A 98 -7.72 -14.10 -13.21
CA ASN A 98 -7.83 -14.19 -11.74
C ASN A 98 -6.56 -14.72 -11.06
N TRP A 99 -5.91 -15.74 -11.64
CA TRP A 99 -4.72 -16.40 -11.08
C TRP A 99 -3.44 -16.16 -11.88
N LYS A 100 -3.45 -15.17 -12.77
CA LYS A 100 -2.32 -14.86 -13.63
C LYS A 100 -1.97 -13.39 -13.53
N ARG A 101 -0.69 -13.10 -13.48
CA ARG A 101 -0.14 -11.75 -13.62
C ARG A 101 0.84 -11.74 -14.76
N THR A 102 0.87 -10.62 -15.46
CA THR A 102 1.93 -10.30 -16.40
C THR A 102 2.75 -9.18 -15.78
N ILE A 103 4.06 -9.32 -15.82
CA ILE A 103 4.99 -8.19 -15.69
C ILE A 103 5.41 -7.85 -17.11
N ALA A 104 5.38 -6.58 -17.52
CA ALA A 104 5.65 -6.16 -18.88
C ALA A 104 6.48 -4.88 -18.91
N ILE A 105 7.33 -4.76 -19.94
CA ILE A 105 7.87 -3.46 -20.36
C ILE A 105 6.91 -2.90 -21.39
N LEU A 106 6.21 -1.83 -21.03
CA LEU A 106 5.28 -1.12 -21.90
C LEU A 106 5.94 0.12 -22.45
N ASN A 107 5.82 0.36 -23.75
CA ASN A 107 6.12 1.64 -24.35
C ASN A 107 4.86 2.52 -24.30
N LEU A 108 4.86 3.56 -23.47
CA LEU A 108 3.68 4.41 -23.29
C LEU A 108 3.32 5.20 -24.55
N ARG A 109 4.30 5.55 -25.40
CA ARG A 109 4.05 6.27 -26.65
C ARG A 109 3.24 5.42 -27.61
N THR A 110 3.68 4.18 -27.86
CA THR A 110 3.08 3.30 -28.87
C THR A 110 2.00 2.37 -28.31
N GLY A 111 1.99 2.13 -27.00
CA GLY A 111 1.18 1.10 -26.35
C GLY A 111 1.73 -0.33 -26.53
N GLU A 112 2.92 -0.49 -27.11
CA GLU A 112 3.52 -1.79 -27.39
C GLU A 112 4.09 -2.44 -26.12
N GLU A 113 3.84 -3.75 -25.96
CA GLU A 113 4.55 -4.58 -24.98
C GLU A 113 5.88 -5.06 -25.57
N LEU A 114 6.99 -4.52 -25.08
CA LEU A 114 8.32 -4.83 -25.60
C LEU A 114 8.84 -6.18 -25.08
N LYS A 115 8.41 -6.57 -23.87
CA LYS A 115 8.76 -7.82 -23.22
C LYS A 115 7.78 -8.13 -22.10
N THR A 116 7.50 -9.42 -21.90
CA THR A 116 6.62 -9.89 -20.83
C THR A 116 7.22 -11.07 -20.06
N TRP A 117 6.77 -11.21 -18.81
CA TRP A 117 6.99 -12.36 -17.95
C TRP A 117 5.66 -12.77 -17.34
N SER A 118 5.42 -14.08 -17.24
CA SER A 118 4.18 -14.64 -16.70
C SER A 118 4.38 -15.12 -15.27
N VAL A 119 3.49 -14.73 -14.37
CA VAL A 119 3.47 -15.18 -12.98
C VAL A 119 2.12 -15.83 -12.68
N GLU A 120 2.13 -17.16 -12.55
CA GLU A 120 0.93 -17.95 -12.29
C GLU A 120 0.90 -18.55 -10.87
N ARG A 121 1.97 -18.38 -10.10
CA ARG A 121 2.11 -18.90 -8.72
C ARG A 121 1.71 -17.83 -7.69
N LEU A 122 0.44 -17.46 -7.68
CA LEU A 122 -0.13 -16.49 -6.72
C LEU A 122 -0.65 -17.18 -5.45
N ALA A 123 -0.78 -16.44 -4.35
CA ALA A 123 -1.40 -16.95 -3.11
C ALA A 123 -2.93 -16.78 -3.11
N ASN A 124 -3.45 -15.75 -3.77
CA ASN A 124 -4.88 -15.48 -3.97
C ASN A 124 -5.10 -14.63 -5.23
N GLN A 125 -6.37 -14.50 -5.66
CA GLN A 125 -6.75 -13.78 -6.88
C GLN A 125 -6.56 -12.26 -6.80
N HIS A 126 -6.34 -11.70 -5.61
CA HIS A 126 -6.14 -10.27 -5.37
C HIS A 126 -4.67 -9.89 -5.26
N ASN A 127 -3.73 -10.85 -5.29
CA ASN A 127 -2.32 -10.49 -5.12
C ASN A 127 -1.84 -9.54 -6.22
N ARG A 128 -1.18 -8.47 -5.79
CA ARG A 128 -0.49 -7.50 -6.62
C ARG A 128 1.00 -7.85 -6.70
N ILE A 129 1.63 -7.58 -7.83
CA ILE A 129 3.10 -7.62 -7.96
C ILE A 129 3.55 -6.16 -7.99
N MET A 130 3.94 -5.64 -6.84
CA MET A 130 4.30 -4.22 -6.71
C MET A 130 5.79 -4.01 -6.88
N HIS A 131 6.15 -2.92 -7.56
CA HIS A 131 7.49 -2.37 -7.67
C HIS A 131 8.58 -3.40 -8.02
N SER A 132 8.31 -4.20 -9.06
CA SER A 132 9.26 -5.20 -9.54
C SER A 132 10.52 -4.56 -10.12
N VAL A 133 11.65 -5.26 -10.02
CA VAL A 133 12.94 -4.80 -10.54
C VAL A 133 13.45 -5.76 -11.60
N MET A 134 13.86 -5.22 -12.74
CA MET A 134 14.54 -5.97 -13.79
C MET A 134 16.04 -5.80 -13.72
N LEU A 135 16.77 -6.91 -13.82
CA LEU A 135 18.23 -6.92 -13.95
C LEU A 135 18.65 -6.86 -15.43
N SER A 136 19.93 -6.57 -15.67
CA SER A 136 20.50 -6.42 -17.03
C SER A 136 20.39 -7.70 -17.89
N ASP A 137 20.34 -8.88 -17.28
CA ASP A 137 20.13 -10.17 -17.94
C ASP A 137 18.64 -10.48 -18.23
N SER A 138 17.75 -9.51 -17.97
CA SER A 138 16.29 -9.64 -18.00
C SER A 138 15.68 -10.63 -17.01
N SER A 139 16.40 -11.01 -15.96
CA SER A 139 15.75 -11.61 -14.80
C SER A 139 14.97 -10.54 -14.02
N LEU A 140 13.90 -10.96 -13.33
CA LEU A 140 13.06 -10.09 -12.52
C LEU A 140 13.10 -10.52 -11.07
N ILE A 141 13.16 -9.54 -10.17
CA ILE A 141 12.92 -9.70 -8.73
C ILE A 141 11.60 -9.03 -8.39
N TYR A 142 10.74 -9.75 -7.68
CA TYR A 142 9.43 -9.24 -7.27
C TYR A 142 8.95 -9.87 -5.97
N SER A 143 7.88 -9.29 -5.42
CA SER A 143 7.12 -9.84 -4.31
C SER A 143 5.63 -9.89 -4.66
N LEU A 144 4.86 -10.63 -3.86
CA LEU A 144 3.40 -10.56 -3.91
C LEU A 144 2.95 -9.76 -2.69
N ASN A 145 2.22 -8.67 -2.89
CA ASN A 145 1.72 -7.86 -1.77
C ASN A 145 0.86 -8.73 -0.82
N GLY A 146 1.09 -8.58 0.49
CA GLY A 146 0.42 -9.34 1.54
C GLY A 146 0.96 -10.77 1.70
N VAL A 147 2.02 -11.14 0.98
CA VAL A 147 2.60 -12.48 1.00
C VAL A 147 4.07 -12.40 1.38
N THR A 148 4.51 -13.42 2.11
CA THR A 148 5.90 -13.54 2.53
C THR A 148 6.85 -13.77 1.36
N GLY A 149 7.92 -13.00 1.35
CA GLY A 149 9.13 -13.27 0.61
C GLY A 149 9.30 -12.53 -0.71
N LEU A 150 10.48 -12.71 -1.29
CA LEU A 150 10.92 -12.20 -2.57
C LEU A 150 11.22 -13.37 -3.51
N ILE A 151 10.95 -13.18 -4.79
CA ILE A 151 11.10 -14.21 -5.82
C ILE A 151 11.92 -13.61 -6.95
N LYS A 152 12.89 -14.40 -7.46
CA LYS A 152 13.55 -14.11 -8.73
C LYS A 152 13.13 -15.11 -9.80
N ILE A 153 12.82 -14.59 -10.98
CA ILE A 153 12.56 -15.37 -12.19
C ILE A 153 13.54 -14.97 -13.29
N ASP A 154 13.87 -15.90 -14.18
CA ASP A 154 14.69 -15.61 -15.35
C ASP A 154 13.89 -14.89 -16.45
N LYS A 155 14.57 -14.61 -17.57
CA LYS A 155 13.97 -13.98 -18.76
C LYS A 155 12.82 -14.75 -19.41
N ASN A 156 12.62 -16.03 -19.04
CA ASN A 156 11.59 -16.91 -19.56
C ASN A 156 10.50 -17.19 -18.50
N SER A 157 10.50 -16.47 -17.38
CA SER A 157 9.58 -16.64 -16.25
C SER A 157 9.82 -17.87 -15.37
N GLU A 158 10.98 -18.54 -15.51
CA GLU A 158 11.33 -19.67 -14.67
C GLU A 158 11.94 -19.21 -13.34
N ARG A 159 11.48 -19.79 -12.24
CA ARG A 159 11.94 -19.40 -10.89
C ARG A 159 13.40 -19.79 -10.69
N LEU A 160 14.24 -18.81 -10.38
CA LEU A 160 15.65 -18.99 -10.02
C LEU A 160 15.80 -19.22 -8.51
N TRP A 161 15.21 -18.35 -7.70
CA TRP A 161 15.22 -18.50 -6.25
C TRP A 161 13.99 -17.86 -5.60
N LYS A 162 13.78 -18.20 -4.32
CA LYS A 162 12.80 -17.57 -3.42
C LYS A 162 13.46 -17.35 -2.05
N GLN A 163 13.28 -16.17 -1.50
CA GLN A 163 13.66 -15.81 -0.13
C GLN A 163 12.39 -15.61 0.69
N ASP A 164 12.08 -16.48 1.65
CA ASP A 164 10.82 -16.48 2.41
C ASP A 164 10.97 -16.39 3.94
N THR A 165 12.16 -16.02 4.40
CA THR A 165 12.43 -15.76 5.81
C THR A 165 12.01 -14.36 6.27
N ILE A 166 11.71 -13.46 5.33
CA ILE A 166 11.20 -12.11 5.59
C ILE A 166 9.90 -11.85 4.84
N ALA A 167 9.12 -10.88 5.31
CA ALA A 167 7.96 -10.38 4.59
C ALA A 167 8.33 -9.06 3.91
N HIS A 168 7.88 -8.86 2.68
CA HIS A 168 8.11 -7.63 1.92
C HIS A 168 6.96 -6.64 2.11
N HIS A 169 7.27 -5.35 2.05
CA HIS A 169 6.33 -4.23 2.13
C HIS A 169 6.68 -3.17 1.07
N HIS A 170 5.79 -2.76 0.16
CA HIS A 170 6.06 -1.67 -0.81
C HIS A 170 7.26 -1.83 -1.76
N ALA A 171 8.38 -1.14 -1.54
CA ALA A 171 9.41 -0.94 -2.56
C ALA A 171 10.59 -1.92 -2.53
N ILE A 172 11.14 -2.17 -3.72
CA ILE A 172 12.39 -2.88 -4.01
C ILE A 172 13.25 -1.99 -4.91
N ASN A 173 14.49 -1.70 -4.50
CA ASN A 173 15.41 -0.85 -5.26
C ASN A 173 16.77 -1.51 -5.44
N LEU A 174 17.41 -1.28 -6.59
CA LEU A 174 18.76 -1.82 -6.85
C LEU A 174 19.79 -1.15 -5.93
N GLY A 175 20.65 -1.98 -5.37
CA GLY A 175 21.75 -1.55 -4.52
C GLY A 175 23.08 -1.59 -5.27
N VAL A 176 24.15 -1.33 -4.52
CA VAL A 176 25.52 -1.39 -5.02
C VAL A 176 25.95 -2.83 -5.27
N ASP A 177 26.89 -3.02 -6.20
CA ASP A 177 27.72 -4.23 -6.33
C ASP A 177 26.91 -5.55 -6.40
N GLY A 178 25.82 -5.57 -7.18
CA GLY A 178 25.00 -6.78 -7.36
C GLY A 178 24.02 -7.05 -6.22
N THR A 179 23.73 -6.05 -5.39
CA THR A 179 22.74 -6.15 -4.32
C THR A 179 21.44 -5.45 -4.67
N PHE A 180 20.42 -5.66 -3.85
CA PHE A 180 19.19 -4.86 -3.87
C PHE A 180 18.67 -4.69 -2.43
N TRP A 181 17.89 -3.65 -2.22
CA TRP A 181 17.24 -3.35 -0.95
C TRP A 181 15.73 -3.54 -1.07
N ALA A 182 15.12 -3.98 0.02
CA ALA A 182 13.68 -4.01 0.14
C ALA A 182 13.23 -3.59 1.53
N ASN A 183 12.05 -2.98 1.56
CA ASN A 183 11.30 -2.71 2.76
C ASN A 183 10.68 -4.01 3.25
N THR A 184 10.89 -4.34 4.52
CA THR A 184 10.52 -5.65 5.04
C THR A 184 9.95 -5.61 6.45
N TYR A 185 9.38 -6.73 6.86
CA TYR A 185 9.07 -7.06 8.24
C TYR A 185 9.87 -8.27 8.69
N THR A 186 10.32 -8.26 9.95
CA THR A 186 10.77 -9.48 10.63
C THR A 186 9.56 -10.36 10.91
N LYS A 187 9.66 -11.64 10.57
CA LYS A 187 8.59 -12.61 10.84
C LYS A 187 8.74 -13.17 12.25
N ASP A 188 7.63 -13.25 12.98
CA ASP A 188 7.49 -14.13 14.14
C ASP A 188 6.52 -15.26 13.80
N LYS A 189 6.85 -16.50 14.15
CA LYS A 189 6.00 -17.71 13.98
C LYS A 189 5.37 -17.89 12.59
N GLY A 190 5.98 -17.34 11.55
CA GLY A 190 5.51 -17.45 10.16
C GLY A 190 4.43 -16.43 9.76
N GLU A 191 4.08 -15.48 10.63
CA GLU A 191 3.12 -14.41 10.35
C GLU A 191 3.71 -13.38 9.36
N HIS A 192 2.86 -12.83 8.49
CA HIS A 192 3.26 -11.78 7.53
C HIS A 192 3.44 -10.42 8.21
N ILE A 193 2.54 -10.08 9.14
CA ILE A 193 2.57 -8.88 9.97
C ILE A 193 2.46 -9.34 11.42
N TYR A 194 3.34 -8.81 12.27
CA TYR A 194 3.39 -9.08 13.70
C TYR A 194 3.68 -7.78 14.45
N TYR A 195 2.95 -7.53 15.53
CA TYR A 195 3.11 -6.36 16.40
C TYR A 195 4.22 -6.62 17.40
N GLY A 196 5.46 -6.60 16.91
CA GLY A 196 6.63 -7.06 17.66
C GLY A 196 7.26 -6.05 18.60
N ALA A 197 6.85 -4.78 18.53
CA ALA A 197 7.43 -3.72 19.33
C ALA A 197 6.34 -3.02 20.16
N ARG A 198 6.78 -2.33 21.21
CA ARG A 198 5.93 -1.53 22.08
C ARG A 198 6.69 -0.30 22.56
N PHE A 199 6.01 0.84 22.63
CA PHE A 199 6.51 2.02 23.32
C PHE A 199 5.53 2.43 24.43
N SER A 200 6.01 3.21 25.41
CA SER A 200 5.20 3.66 26.54
C SER A 200 5.24 5.19 26.64
N ILE A 201 4.07 5.80 26.78
CA ILE A 201 3.92 7.24 27.06
C ILE A 201 3.04 7.37 28.29
N ASP A 202 3.58 7.98 29.35
CA ASP A 202 2.88 8.21 30.62
C ASP A 202 2.25 6.92 31.20
N GLY A 203 2.95 5.79 31.08
CA GLY A 203 2.50 4.50 31.58
C GLY A 203 1.45 3.80 30.71
N ARG A 204 1.12 4.34 29.52
CA ARG A 204 0.26 3.69 28.52
C ARG A 204 1.14 3.00 27.49
N GLU A 205 0.99 1.69 27.37
CA GLU A 205 1.66 0.91 26.34
C GLU A 205 0.93 0.99 25.01
N PHE A 206 1.69 1.16 23.92
CA PHE A 206 1.22 1.13 22.54
C PHE A 206 1.98 0.03 21.79
N PRO A 207 1.32 -1.11 21.49
CA PRO A 207 1.91 -2.12 20.63
C PRO A 207 1.87 -1.64 19.17
N TYR A 208 2.93 -1.93 18.41
CA TYR A 208 3.02 -1.49 17.03
C TYR A 208 3.81 -2.44 16.13
N ILE A 209 3.64 -2.28 14.82
CA ILE A 209 4.36 -3.00 13.78
C ILE A 209 5.74 -2.35 13.61
N ASP A 210 6.81 -3.12 13.85
CA ASP A 210 8.16 -2.68 13.55
C ASP A 210 8.53 -2.99 12.09
N ASN A 211 9.07 -2.01 11.39
CA ASN A 211 9.59 -2.21 10.05
C ASN A 211 11.09 -2.54 10.09
N THR A 212 11.56 -3.16 9.02
CA THR A 212 12.99 -3.46 8.83
C THR A 212 13.43 -3.07 7.43
N ILE A 213 14.71 -2.72 7.30
CA ILE A 213 15.40 -2.59 6.02
C ILE A 213 16.24 -3.85 5.80
N THR A 214 16.21 -4.39 4.58
CA THR A 214 16.98 -5.60 4.26
C THR A 214 17.71 -5.44 2.93
N GLN A 215 19.01 -5.73 2.95
CA GLN A 215 19.84 -5.86 1.76
C GLN A 215 19.99 -7.33 1.39
N PHE A 216 19.93 -7.61 0.09
CA PHE A 216 20.04 -8.96 -0.45
C PHE A 216 21.08 -9.02 -1.57
N ASP A 217 21.69 -10.18 -1.69
CA ASP A 217 22.44 -10.58 -2.88
C ASP A 217 21.47 -10.93 -4.02
N ASN A 218 21.62 -10.29 -5.19
CA ASN A 218 20.66 -10.46 -6.28
C ASN A 218 20.77 -11.83 -6.99
N GLU A 219 21.91 -12.52 -6.88
CA GLU A 219 22.15 -13.80 -7.55
C GLU A 219 21.55 -14.95 -6.76
N THR A 220 21.70 -14.91 -5.44
CA THR A 220 21.37 -16.01 -4.52
C THR A 220 20.11 -15.76 -3.68
N GLY A 221 19.65 -14.50 -3.57
CA GLY A 221 18.55 -14.11 -2.69
C GLY A 221 18.90 -14.19 -1.19
N ARG A 222 20.20 -14.28 -0.86
CA ARG A 222 20.68 -14.30 0.53
C ARG A 222 20.57 -12.91 1.14
N ILE A 223 20.16 -12.87 2.40
CA ILE A 223 20.18 -11.64 3.20
C ILE A 223 21.64 -11.31 3.55
N LEU A 224 22.06 -10.09 3.24
CA LEU A 224 23.40 -9.56 3.54
C LEU A 224 23.37 -8.61 4.74
N TYR A 225 22.27 -7.88 4.90
CA TYR A 225 22.04 -6.96 6.00
C TYR A 225 20.55 -6.94 6.34
N HIS A 226 20.21 -6.86 7.62
CA HIS A 226 18.84 -6.76 8.11
C HIS A 226 18.84 -5.94 9.40
N LYS A 227 18.04 -4.87 9.45
CA LYS A 227 18.03 -3.95 10.60
C LYS A 227 16.62 -3.45 10.88
N SER A 228 16.24 -3.43 12.16
CA SER A 228 15.01 -2.83 12.65
C SER A 228 15.09 -1.30 12.58
N ILE A 229 14.02 -0.68 12.10
CA ILE A 229 13.88 0.78 12.13
C ILE A 229 13.75 1.27 13.57
N THR A 230 13.01 0.56 14.43
CA THR A 230 12.97 0.89 15.86
C THR A 230 14.37 0.90 16.48
N GLU A 231 15.21 -0.09 16.19
CA GLU A 231 16.60 -0.09 16.66
C GLU A 231 17.39 1.10 16.13
N VAL A 232 17.25 1.43 14.84
CA VAL A 232 17.89 2.62 14.25
C VAL A 232 17.47 3.89 14.98
N LEU A 233 16.19 4.05 15.30
CA LEU A 233 15.68 5.19 16.05
C LEU A 233 16.25 5.25 17.47
N ILE A 234 16.36 4.12 18.17
CA ILE A 234 16.92 4.07 19.53
C ILE A 234 18.41 4.40 19.52
N GLU A 235 19.17 3.79 18.61
CA GLU A 235 20.63 3.96 18.50
C GLU A 235 21.04 5.39 18.12
N ASN A 236 20.11 6.17 17.55
CA ASN A 236 20.35 7.55 17.11
C ASN A 236 19.56 8.61 17.90
N ASP A 237 18.91 8.25 19.02
CA ASP A 237 18.10 9.15 19.86
C ASP A 237 16.92 9.84 19.11
N LEU A 238 16.27 9.09 18.21
CA LEU A 238 15.18 9.53 17.34
C LEU A 238 13.83 8.90 17.69
N THR A 239 13.66 8.35 18.90
CA THR A 239 12.41 7.68 19.31
C THR A 239 11.20 8.62 19.33
N HIS A 240 11.40 9.94 19.36
CA HIS A 240 10.33 10.93 19.21
C HIS A 240 9.60 10.83 17.85
N LEU A 241 10.20 10.20 16.84
CA LEU A 241 9.52 9.96 15.56
C LEU A 241 8.37 8.94 15.67
N LEU A 242 8.40 8.04 16.66
CA LEU A 242 7.31 7.08 16.91
C LEU A 242 6.01 7.77 17.33
N ILE A 243 6.10 8.92 18.00
CA ILE A 243 4.94 9.61 18.59
C ILE A 243 4.34 10.67 17.67
N LYS A 244 4.93 10.92 16.49
CA LYS A 244 4.40 11.86 15.49
C LYS A 244 3.24 11.28 14.69
N SER A 245 3.17 9.95 14.63
CA SER A 245 2.16 9.21 13.89
C SER A 245 0.76 9.39 14.47
N ASP A 246 -0.22 9.56 13.59
CA ASP A 246 -1.65 9.48 13.91
C ASP A 246 -2.19 8.04 13.97
N SER A 247 -1.36 7.05 13.63
CA SER A 247 -1.57 5.61 13.78
C SER A 247 -0.56 5.01 14.76
N PRO A 248 -0.84 4.99 16.08
CA PRO A 248 0.09 4.44 17.07
C PRO A 248 0.42 2.96 16.86
N SER A 249 -0.43 2.21 16.16
CA SER A 249 -0.26 0.80 15.81
C SER A 249 0.71 0.55 14.65
N ASP A 250 0.97 1.55 13.82
CA ASP A 250 1.88 1.46 12.66
C ASP A 250 2.60 2.80 12.44
N PRO A 251 3.39 3.26 13.42
CA PRO A 251 3.93 4.61 13.44
C PRO A 251 5.08 4.83 12.47
N LEU A 252 5.69 3.74 12.01
CA LEU A 252 6.82 3.77 11.09
C LEU A 252 6.33 3.70 9.64
N HIS A 253 5.55 2.67 9.28
CA HIS A 253 5.07 2.40 7.93
C HIS A 253 6.06 2.85 6.84
N ILE A 254 7.28 2.32 6.87
CA ILE A 254 8.25 2.67 5.82
C ILE A 254 7.73 2.12 4.49
N ASN A 255 7.79 2.95 3.46
CA ASN A 255 7.28 2.61 2.13
C ASN A 255 8.38 2.55 1.08
N ASP A 256 9.52 3.16 1.33
CA ASP A 256 10.60 3.18 0.38
C ASP A 256 11.99 3.18 1.04
N ILE A 257 12.93 2.50 0.37
CA ILE A 257 14.36 2.50 0.69
C ILE A 257 15.12 2.75 -0.60
N GLN A 258 15.71 3.94 -0.74
CA GLN A 258 16.45 4.31 -1.93
C GLN A 258 17.97 4.27 -1.69
N PRO A 259 18.71 3.35 -2.33
CA PRO A 259 20.14 3.23 -2.13
C PRO A 259 20.94 4.33 -2.82
N VAL A 260 21.95 4.84 -2.13
CA VAL A 260 22.91 5.78 -2.70
C VAL A 260 23.99 4.99 -3.45
N LEU A 261 24.03 5.13 -4.77
CA LEU A 261 24.91 4.33 -5.65
C LEU A 261 26.30 4.94 -5.87
N HIS A 262 26.46 6.24 -5.58
CA HIS A 262 27.69 7.00 -5.82
C HIS A 262 28.02 7.89 -4.62
N ASN A 263 29.31 8.21 -4.44
CA ASN A 263 29.72 9.18 -3.42
C ASN A 263 29.37 10.59 -3.89
N GLY A 264 28.88 11.42 -2.97
CA GLY A 264 28.60 12.82 -3.17
C GLY A 264 28.92 13.65 -1.92
N PRO A 265 28.64 14.97 -1.96
CA PRO A 265 28.94 15.88 -0.85
C PRO A 265 28.08 15.63 0.39
N TYR A 266 26.84 15.13 0.22
CA TYR A 266 25.89 14.95 1.34
C TYR A 266 25.60 13.48 1.67
N MET A 267 25.87 12.57 0.74
CA MET A 267 25.56 11.15 0.85
C MET A 267 26.69 10.32 0.25
N MET A 268 26.96 9.15 0.83
CA MET A 268 28.02 8.26 0.40
C MET A 268 27.46 6.98 -0.22
N LYS A 269 28.22 6.37 -1.13
CA LYS A 269 27.88 5.07 -1.71
C LYS A 269 27.62 4.06 -0.58
N GLY A 270 26.45 3.43 -0.62
CA GLY A 270 26.01 2.45 0.40
C GLY A 270 25.19 3.04 1.55
N ASP A 271 25.02 4.37 1.62
CA ASP A 271 23.95 4.97 2.40
C ASP A 271 22.59 4.62 1.78
N VAL A 272 21.51 4.73 2.57
CA VAL A 272 20.14 4.49 2.11
C VAL A 272 19.22 5.60 2.63
N LEU A 273 18.34 6.10 1.77
CA LEU A 273 17.22 6.94 2.18
C LEU A 273 16.06 6.05 2.57
N ILE A 274 15.37 6.41 3.65
CA ILE A 274 14.22 5.67 4.18
C ILE A 274 13.06 6.65 4.26
N SER A 275 11.92 6.30 3.66
CA SER A 275 10.69 7.11 3.71
C SER A 275 9.65 6.46 4.62
N SER A 276 9.13 7.23 5.58
CA SER A 276 8.03 6.85 6.46
C SER A 276 6.78 7.65 6.12
N ARG A 277 5.74 6.93 5.70
CA ARG A 277 4.43 7.52 5.40
C ARG A 277 3.79 8.11 6.65
N THR A 278 3.62 7.29 7.68
CA THR A 278 2.70 7.62 8.77
C THR A 278 3.21 8.76 9.63
N GLY A 279 4.51 8.80 9.90
CA GLY A 279 5.14 9.90 10.64
C GLY A 279 5.48 11.12 9.78
N SER A 280 5.33 11.04 8.45
CA SER A 280 5.71 12.07 7.48
C SER A 280 7.13 12.58 7.69
N TRP A 281 8.08 11.64 7.69
CA TRP A 281 9.51 11.93 7.78
C TRP A 281 10.29 11.02 6.83
N MET A 282 11.48 11.48 6.45
CA MET A 282 12.48 10.67 5.76
C MET A 282 13.78 10.72 6.54
N MET A 283 14.67 9.76 6.32
CA MET A 283 16.01 9.82 6.89
C MET A 283 17.07 9.24 5.94
N LEU A 284 18.25 9.83 5.96
CA LEU A 284 19.45 9.28 5.34
C LEU A 284 20.19 8.46 6.40
N PHE A 285 20.26 7.14 6.20
CA PHE A 285 20.87 6.18 7.11
C PHE A 285 22.13 5.59 6.49
N ARG A 286 23.18 5.38 7.31
CA ARG A 286 24.44 4.76 6.92
C ARG A 286 24.60 3.38 7.57
N PRO A 287 24.23 2.29 6.87
CA PRO A 287 24.29 0.93 7.42
C PRO A 287 25.68 0.52 7.94
N SER A 288 26.76 0.99 7.31
CA SER A 288 28.14 0.65 7.67
C SER A 288 28.58 1.18 9.05
N THR A 289 27.87 2.18 9.58
CA THR A 289 28.18 2.80 10.89
C THR A 289 27.01 2.77 11.85
N GLY A 290 25.79 2.47 11.38
CA GLY A 290 24.56 2.58 12.18
C GLY A 290 24.09 4.01 12.41
N ALA A 291 24.74 5.01 11.79
CA ALA A 291 24.41 6.42 11.99
C ALA A 291 23.29 6.89 11.06
N VAL A 292 22.32 7.63 11.61
CA VAL A 292 21.43 8.49 10.84
C VAL A 292 22.17 9.79 10.55
N ILE A 293 22.43 10.05 9.27
CA ILE A 293 23.18 11.21 8.79
C ILE A 293 22.30 12.44 8.76
N LYS A 294 21.02 12.26 8.43
CA LYS A 294 20.05 13.35 8.34
C LYS A 294 18.63 12.84 8.55
N VAL A 295 17.84 13.59 9.31
CA VAL A 295 16.38 13.46 9.36
C VAL A 295 15.79 14.61 8.54
N ILE A 296 14.80 14.31 7.72
CA ILE A 296 14.14 15.25 6.83
C ILE A 296 12.66 15.27 7.20
N GLU A 297 12.19 16.45 7.59
CA GLU A 297 10.80 16.76 7.89
C GLU A 297 10.47 18.09 7.23
N GLY A 298 9.21 18.33 6.89
CA GLY A 298 8.87 19.53 6.14
C GLY A 298 7.39 19.65 5.81
N PRO A 299 7.05 20.53 4.85
CA PRO A 299 5.67 20.79 4.44
C PRO A 299 5.12 19.69 3.52
N PHE A 300 5.26 18.44 3.93
CA PHE A 300 4.79 17.25 3.23
C PHE A 300 4.10 16.30 4.22
N MET A 301 3.20 15.47 3.69
CA MET A 301 2.38 14.56 4.48
C MET A 301 2.21 13.24 3.73
N SER A 302 2.42 12.12 4.42
CA SER A 302 2.16 10.78 3.89
C SER A 302 2.91 10.45 2.59
N GLN A 303 4.10 11.01 2.37
CA GLN A 303 4.87 10.88 1.14
C GLN A 303 5.30 9.44 0.82
N HIS A 304 5.46 9.14 -0.47
CA HIS A 304 5.97 7.87 -1.01
C HIS A 304 7.10 8.12 -2.01
N ASP A 305 7.81 7.03 -2.33
CA ASP A 305 8.74 6.94 -3.45
C ASP A 305 9.78 8.06 -3.47
N VAL A 306 10.82 7.90 -2.66
CA VAL A 306 11.87 8.90 -2.54
C VAL A 306 13.02 8.54 -3.45
N ASP A 307 13.24 9.35 -4.47
CA ASP A 307 14.33 9.17 -5.39
C ASP A 307 15.46 10.19 -5.20
N ILE A 308 16.67 9.72 -5.49
CA ILE A 308 17.85 10.57 -5.58
C ILE A 308 17.88 11.11 -7.00
N GLU A 309 17.54 12.39 -7.15
CA GLU A 309 17.54 13.08 -8.44
C GLU A 309 18.97 13.53 -8.83
N THR A 310 19.73 14.06 -7.86
CA THR A 310 21.14 14.44 -8.05
C THR A 310 21.98 14.12 -6.83
N ASP A 311 23.27 14.47 -6.83
CA ASP A 311 24.13 14.36 -5.65
C ASP A 311 23.77 15.32 -4.50
N SER A 312 22.78 16.20 -4.71
CA SER A 312 22.36 17.24 -3.78
C SER A 312 20.85 17.45 -3.67
N THR A 313 20.04 16.74 -4.47
CA THR A 313 18.58 16.85 -4.47
C THR A 313 17.91 15.48 -4.43
N LEU A 314 16.77 15.44 -3.74
CA LEU A 314 15.84 14.32 -3.72
C LEU A 314 14.53 14.76 -4.37
N ILE A 315 13.81 13.84 -4.99
CA ILE A 315 12.41 14.03 -5.40
C ILE A 315 11.55 12.98 -4.71
N PHE A 316 10.29 13.28 -4.46
CA PHE A 316 9.34 12.31 -3.92
C PHE A 316 7.90 12.70 -4.20
N PHE A 317 7.03 11.69 -4.19
CA PHE A 317 5.59 11.90 -4.33
C PHE A 317 5.00 12.29 -2.98
N ASN A 318 4.58 13.55 -2.84
CA ASN A 318 3.86 14.04 -1.68
C ASN A 318 2.36 13.82 -1.87
N ASN A 319 1.79 12.86 -1.15
CA ASN A 319 0.35 12.61 -1.17
C ASN A 319 -0.47 13.84 -0.73
N GLY A 320 0.07 14.65 0.19
CA GLY A 320 -0.48 15.96 0.53
C GLY A 320 -1.81 15.93 1.31
N GLY A 321 -2.25 14.74 1.74
CA GLY A 321 -3.49 14.52 2.48
C GLY A 321 -3.28 14.08 3.93
N GLN A 322 -4.39 13.96 4.68
CA GLN A 322 -4.36 13.34 6.01
C GLN A 322 -3.88 11.88 5.92
N THR A 323 -3.06 11.42 6.87
CA THR A 323 -2.56 10.03 6.87
C THR A 323 -3.67 9.02 7.13
N LEU A 324 -4.54 9.31 8.11
CA LEU A 324 -5.77 8.58 8.39
C LEU A 324 -7.00 9.51 8.31
N LYS A 325 -8.11 8.97 7.79
CA LYS A 325 -9.41 9.66 7.83
C LYS A 325 -9.93 9.62 9.26
N GLY A 326 -9.91 10.76 9.95
CA GLY A 326 -10.46 10.87 11.31
C GLY A 326 -11.99 10.75 11.34
N ASP A 327 -12.53 10.31 12.47
CA ASP A 327 -13.98 10.28 12.71
C ASP A 327 -14.48 11.65 13.15
N ARG A 328 -15.66 12.04 12.66
CA ARG A 328 -16.34 13.25 13.13
C ARG A 328 -16.85 13.01 14.56
N PRO A 329 -16.51 13.86 15.53
CA PRO A 329 -17.06 13.73 16.89
C PRO A 329 -18.59 13.88 16.88
N ASP A 330 -19.28 12.98 17.57
CA ASP A 330 -20.75 12.91 17.66
C ASP A 330 -21.29 13.12 19.09
N THR A 331 -20.41 13.09 20.10
CA THR A 331 -20.76 13.16 21.52
C THR A 331 -20.89 14.58 22.08
N TRP A 332 -20.31 15.58 21.40
CA TRP A 332 -20.23 16.95 21.90
C TRP A 332 -20.82 17.93 20.90
N ARG A 333 -21.33 19.08 21.40
CA ARG A 333 -21.78 20.18 20.54
C ARG A 333 -20.59 20.68 19.72
N LEU A 334 -20.75 20.68 18.39
CA LEU A 334 -19.77 21.25 17.48
C LEU A 334 -19.96 22.76 17.37
N SER A 335 -18.87 23.47 17.09
CA SER A 335 -18.92 24.89 16.76
C SER A 335 -19.66 25.09 15.43
N ASP A 336 -20.48 26.14 15.31
CA ASP A 336 -21.19 26.44 14.06
C ASP A 336 -20.27 26.95 12.94
N PRO A 337 -19.26 27.82 13.23
CA PRO A 337 -18.28 28.21 12.22
C PRO A 337 -17.47 27.01 11.72
N ILE A 338 -17.47 26.81 10.41
CA ILE A 338 -16.63 25.85 9.71
C ILE A 338 -15.43 26.61 9.13
N ILE A 339 -14.23 26.08 9.38
CA ILE A 339 -13.03 26.52 8.68
C ILE A 339 -12.84 25.54 7.51
N GLU A 340 -13.00 26.04 6.29
CA GLU A 340 -12.67 25.28 5.09
C GLU A 340 -11.17 25.42 4.81
N VAL A 341 -10.47 24.29 4.74
CA VAL A 341 -9.09 24.24 4.26
C VAL A 341 -9.10 24.17 2.74
N ALA A 342 -8.01 24.61 2.10
CA ALA A 342 -7.87 24.51 0.65
C ALA A 342 -8.03 23.04 0.19
N PRO A 343 -8.54 22.82 -1.04
CA PRO A 343 -8.54 21.50 -1.65
C PRO A 343 -7.15 20.86 -1.57
N GLN A 344 -7.12 19.57 -1.27
CA GLN A 344 -5.88 18.81 -1.15
C GLN A 344 -5.61 18.12 -2.47
N TYR A 345 -4.46 18.43 -3.05
CA TYR A 345 -3.91 17.72 -4.21
C TYR A 345 -2.59 17.08 -3.80
N SER A 346 -2.24 16.00 -4.47
CA SER A 346 -0.89 15.46 -4.35
C SER A 346 0.09 16.36 -5.12
N GLY A 347 1.38 16.05 -5.06
CA GLY A 347 2.36 16.82 -5.81
C GLY A 347 3.73 16.17 -5.76
N ILE A 348 4.62 16.65 -6.61
CA ILE A 348 6.03 16.31 -6.54
C ILE A 348 6.74 17.37 -5.72
N LEU A 349 7.52 16.93 -4.73
CA LEU A 349 8.40 17.80 -3.97
C LEU A 349 9.85 17.44 -4.25
N ARG A 350 10.64 18.47 -4.51
CA ARG A 350 12.10 18.39 -4.50
C ARG A 350 12.62 18.91 -3.18
N TYR A 351 13.56 18.18 -2.59
CA TYR A 351 14.28 18.57 -1.38
C TYR A 351 15.75 18.85 -1.69
N HIS A 352 16.22 20.04 -1.36
CA HIS A 352 17.62 20.44 -1.51
C HIS A 352 18.40 20.08 -0.24
N ILE A 353 19.24 19.04 -0.30
CA ILE A 353 19.89 18.48 0.88
C ILE A 353 20.80 19.51 1.57
N GLY A 354 21.47 20.36 0.78
CA GLY A 354 22.41 21.36 1.30
C GLY A 354 21.76 22.51 2.07
N THR A 355 20.61 23.01 1.62
CA THR A 355 19.93 24.16 2.25
C THR A 355 18.79 23.74 3.16
N GLY A 356 18.17 22.58 2.90
CA GLY A 356 16.96 22.13 3.57
C GLY A 356 15.68 22.67 2.96
N ASP A 357 15.76 23.33 1.79
CA ASP A 357 14.60 23.92 1.13
C ASP A 357 13.78 22.88 0.37
N PHE A 358 12.48 23.18 0.22
CA PHE A 358 11.53 22.40 -0.56
C PHE A 358 11.04 23.21 -1.76
N GLU A 359 10.96 22.56 -2.91
CA GLU A 359 10.40 23.11 -4.15
C GLU A 359 9.23 22.23 -4.59
N ARG A 360 8.11 22.85 -4.97
CA ARG A 360 6.98 22.17 -5.60
C ARG A 360 7.19 22.15 -7.10
N ILE A 361 7.05 20.98 -7.70
CA ILE A 361 7.19 20.80 -9.15
C ILE A 361 5.81 20.64 -9.77
N ALA A 362 5.53 21.38 -10.84
CA ALA A 362 4.30 21.31 -11.63
C ALA A 362 3.01 21.41 -10.79
N SER A 363 3.01 22.22 -9.72
CA SER A 363 1.86 22.32 -8.80
C SER A 363 0.58 22.75 -9.50
N GLU A 364 0.67 23.67 -10.47
CA GLU A 364 -0.48 24.10 -11.27
C GLU A 364 -1.08 22.93 -12.06
N VAL A 365 -0.24 22.06 -12.63
CA VAL A 365 -0.72 20.85 -13.35
C VAL A 365 -1.47 19.90 -12.41
N PHE A 366 -0.95 19.67 -11.20
CA PHE A 366 -1.63 18.83 -10.20
C PHE A 366 -2.97 19.43 -9.77
N GLU A 367 -3.04 20.74 -9.58
CA GLU A 367 -4.26 21.45 -9.18
C GLU A 367 -5.31 21.45 -10.30
N GLU A 368 -4.93 21.83 -11.53
CA GLU A 368 -5.82 21.90 -12.70
C GLU A 368 -6.40 20.54 -13.10
N ASN A 369 -5.62 19.46 -12.90
CA ASN A 369 -6.03 18.11 -13.23
C ASN A 369 -6.58 17.34 -12.01
N GLU A 370 -6.66 17.99 -10.86
CA GLU A 370 -7.12 17.43 -9.58
C GLU A 370 -6.39 16.13 -9.21
N ILE A 371 -5.09 16.03 -9.50
CA ILE A 371 -4.29 14.82 -9.28
C ILE A 371 -4.15 14.60 -7.77
N PHE A 372 -4.73 13.51 -7.28
CA PHE A 372 -4.70 13.19 -5.86
C PHE A 372 -4.69 11.69 -5.61
N SER A 373 -3.79 11.27 -4.73
CA SER A 373 -3.78 9.92 -4.20
C SER A 373 -3.58 9.97 -2.69
N PHE A 374 -4.53 9.42 -1.96
CA PHE A 374 -4.53 9.38 -0.50
C PHE A 374 -3.41 8.49 0.04
N THR A 375 -3.11 7.36 -0.62
CA THR A 375 -2.04 6.41 -0.26
C THR A 375 -1.26 5.96 -1.48
N GLU A 376 -0.08 5.38 -1.28
CA GLU A 376 0.76 4.87 -2.37
C GLU A 376 1.07 5.98 -3.40
N SER A 377 1.35 5.61 -4.65
CA SER A 377 1.81 6.48 -5.75
C SER A 377 3.32 6.67 -5.76
N LEU A 378 3.81 7.07 -6.92
CA LEU A 378 5.24 7.20 -7.17
C LEU A 378 5.52 8.29 -8.20
N VAL A 379 6.78 8.72 -8.25
CA VAL A 379 7.30 9.66 -9.22
C VAL A 379 8.70 9.25 -9.66
N ASP A 380 8.86 8.97 -10.96
CA ASP A 380 10.18 8.73 -11.55
C ASP A 380 10.54 9.88 -12.51
N GLU A 381 11.81 10.28 -12.55
CA GLU A 381 12.31 11.13 -13.64
C GLU A 381 12.38 10.31 -14.95
N ILE A 382 11.94 10.91 -16.06
CA ILE A 382 12.02 10.25 -17.38
C ILE A 382 13.25 10.67 -18.18
N PRO A 383 13.78 9.79 -19.07
CA PRO A 383 14.84 10.15 -19.99
C PRO A 383 14.50 11.40 -20.81
N GLY A 384 15.40 12.40 -20.80
CA GLY A 384 15.20 13.66 -21.50
C GLY A 384 14.43 14.72 -20.71
N GLY A 385 14.17 14.49 -19.41
CA GLY A 385 13.55 15.44 -18.49
C GLY A 385 12.02 15.36 -18.47
N GLY A 386 11.45 15.69 -17.31
CA GLY A 386 10.04 15.50 -16.98
C GLY A 386 9.84 14.33 -16.00
N TYR A 387 8.58 14.06 -15.65
CA TYR A 387 8.23 13.11 -14.60
C TYR A 387 7.15 12.14 -15.07
N TYR A 388 7.38 10.86 -14.80
CA TYR A 388 6.36 9.82 -14.79
C TYR A 388 5.71 9.80 -13.41
N ILE A 389 4.38 9.82 -13.38
CA ILE A 389 3.61 9.78 -12.14
C ILE A 389 2.59 8.65 -12.25
N GLU A 390 2.53 7.82 -11.22
CA GLU A 390 1.47 6.85 -11.03
C GLU A 390 0.52 7.37 -9.94
N GLU A 391 -0.63 7.93 -10.31
CA GLU A 391 -1.69 8.28 -9.36
C GLU A 391 -2.42 7.01 -8.94
N GLN A 392 -1.93 6.37 -7.87
CA GLN A 392 -2.24 4.97 -7.61
C GLN A 392 -3.72 4.71 -7.28
N ASN A 393 -4.36 5.56 -6.47
CA ASN A 393 -5.72 5.30 -5.99
C ASN A 393 -6.78 5.32 -7.11
N SER A 394 -6.62 6.20 -8.10
CA SER A 394 -7.44 6.24 -9.33
C SER A 394 -6.80 5.47 -10.48
N SER A 395 -5.58 4.95 -10.29
CA SER A 395 -4.77 4.21 -11.25
C SER A 395 -4.57 4.90 -12.61
N VAL A 396 -4.36 6.22 -12.58
CA VAL A 396 -4.04 7.02 -13.76
C VAL A 396 -2.53 7.20 -13.87
N LEU A 397 -2.01 6.99 -15.08
CA LEU A 397 -0.62 7.15 -15.44
C LEU A 397 -0.44 8.49 -16.13
N TRP A 398 0.53 9.27 -15.67
CA TRP A 398 0.81 10.60 -16.18
C TRP A 398 2.25 10.73 -16.64
N ILE A 399 2.46 11.57 -17.65
CA ILE A 399 3.78 12.14 -17.98
C ILE A 399 3.61 13.65 -18.02
N ILE A 400 4.32 14.35 -17.14
CA ILE A 400 4.34 15.81 -17.07
C ILE A 400 5.73 16.29 -17.43
N LYS A 401 5.82 17.31 -18.27
CA LYS A 401 7.08 17.95 -18.65
C LYS A 401 6.83 19.40 -19.00
N ASP A 402 7.72 20.28 -18.57
CA ASP A 402 7.65 21.73 -18.86
C ASP A 402 6.26 22.33 -18.52
N ASP A 403 5.70 21.91 -17.37
CA ASP A 403 4.36 22.26 -16.88
C ASP A 403 3.19 21.88 -17.82
N GLU A 404 3.41 20.91 -18.73
CA GLU A 404 2.37 20.37 -19.62
C GLU A 404 2.13 18.87 -19.37
N VAL A 405 0.86 18.45 -19.50
CA VAL A 405 0.47 17.03 -19.52
C VAL A 405 0.74 16.45 -20.91
N LEU A 406 1.78 15.64 -21.04
CA LEU A 406 2.12 14.95 -22.29
C LEU A 406 1.45 13.58 -22.40
N TYR A 407 1.10 12.96 -21.27
CA TYR A 407 0.44 11.67 -21.23
C TYR A 407 -0.52 11.59 -20.05
N LYS A 408 -1.70 11.03 -20.30
CA LYS A 408 -2.72 10.70 -19.30
C LYS A 408 -3.46 9.46 -19.78
N LYS A 409 -3.23 8.30 -19.18
CA LYS A 409 -3.96 7.06 -19.51
C LYS A 409 -4.19 6.16 -18.32
N ILE A 410 -5.19 5.31 -18.43
CA ILE A 410 -5.41 4.14 -17.58
C ILE A 410 -4.92 2.88 -18.29
N LEU A 411 -4.56 1.84 -17.54
CA LEU A 411 -4.17 0.55 -18.10
C LEU A 411 -5.43 -0.31 -18.35
N PRO A 412 -5.87 -0.52 -19.60
CA PRO A 412 -7.16 -1.15 -19.89
C PRO A 412 -7.20 -2.60 -19.42
N SER A 413 -8.35 -3.01 -18.86
CA SER A 413 -8.59 -4.41 -18.49
C SER A 413 -9.50 -5.12 -19.47
N GLN A 414 -9.54 -6.45 -19.36
CA GLN A 414 -10.48 -7.31 -20.09
C GLN A 414 -11.93 -7.21 -19.58
N HIS A 415 -12.18 -6.47 -18.49
CA HIS A 415 -13.50 -6.30 -17.90
C HIS A 415 -14.07 -4.93 -18.29
N GLU A 416 -15.18 -4.92 -19.02
CA GLU A 416 -15.87 -3.69 -19.42
C GLU A 416 -16.21 -2.81 -18.22
N GLY A 417 -15.90 -1.53 -18.30
CA GLY A 417 -16.07 -0.57 -17.21
C GLY A 417 -15.01 -0.64 -16.10
N TYR A 418 -13.95 -1.45 -16.26
CA TYR A 418 -12.85 -1.56 -15.30
C TYR A 418 -11.49 -1.46 -15.99
N HIS A 419 -10.51 -0.97 -15.25
CA HIS A 419 -9.11 -0.95 -15.63
C HIS A 419 -8.25 -1.57 -14.53
N HIS A 420 -7.00 -1.88 -14.82
CA HIS A 420 -6.08 -2.46 -13.84
C HIS A 420 -5.67 -1.41 -12.82
N LEU A 421 -5.58 -1.82 -11.56
CA LEU A 421 -4.91 -1.07 -10.51
C LEU A 421 -3.40 -1.06 -10.77
N ALA A 422 -2.80 0.13 -10.75
CA ALA A 422 -1.38 0.33 -10.91
C ALA A 422 -0.58 -0.21 -9.71
N ASN A 423 0.65 -0.64 -9.99
CA ASN A 423 1.44 -1.49 -9.10
C ASN A 423 2.89 -0.98 -8.99
N TRP A 424 3.06 0.33 -8.94
CA TRP A 424 4.34 1.02 -8.87
C TRP A 424 5.23 0.65 -10.06
N GLY A 425 4.84 1.15 -11.24
CA GLY A 425 5.61 1.02 -12.46
C GLY A 425 6.95 1.73 -12.38
N ARG A 426 8.00 1.18 -13.00
CA ARG A 426 9.34 1.76 -13.01
C ARG A 426 9.71 2.28 -14.39
N VAL A 427 10.25 3.49 -14.47
CA VAL A 427 10.84 4.00 -15.71
C VAL A 427 12.08 3.19 -16.11
N MET A 428 12.10 2.74 -17.35
CA MET A 428 13.18 1.92 -17.91
C MET A 428 14.05 2.75 -18.88
N PRO A 429 15.38 2.53 -18.88
CA PRO A 429 16.30 3.25 -19.75
C PRO A 429 16.18 2.93 -21.26
#